data_AF-A0A0G0TZL6-F1
#
_entry.id   AF-A0A0G0TZL6-F1
#
_cell.length_a   1.000
_cell.length_b   1.000
_cell.length_c   1.000
_cell.angle_alpha   90.00
_cell.angle_beta   90.00
_cell.angle_gamma   90.00
#
_symmetry.space_group_name_H-M   'P 1'
#
loop_
_entity.id
_entity.type
_entity.pdbx_description
1 polymer ?
#
loop_
_entity_poly.entity_id
_entity_poly.type
_entity_poly.pdbx_seq_one_letter_code
_entity_poly.pdbx_strand_id
1 'polypeptide(L)'
;MEAKFTGRWDDLLIAMERCVENCGVMRVALTDGEYKRLMNPSAMDELRRRMSTELSERVMLQMEWSGMSPMLRVYSTVQRPAR
;
A
#
# COMPACT_ATOMS: atom_id res chain seq x y z
N MET A 1 -2.88 -11.91 -4.04
CA MET A 1 -3.13 -10.95 -5.15
C MET A 1 -1.98 -9.97 -5.20
N GLU A 2 -1.46 -9.68 -6.40
CA GLU A 2 -0.33 -8.76 -6.62
C GLU A 2 -0.78 -7.64 -7.56
N ALA A 3 -0.52 -6.39 -7.15
CA ALA A 3 -0.73 -5.20 -7.97
C ALA A 3 0.63 -4.58 -8.33
N LYS A 4 0.66 -3.68 -9.31
CA LYS A 4 1.86 -2.95 -9.70
C LYS A 4 1.64 -1.46 -9.50
N PHE A 5 2.58 -0.78 -8.87
CA PHE A 5 2.60 0.68 -8.83
C PHE A 5 3.18 1.18 -10.16
N THR A 6 2.63 2.27 -10.70
CA THR A 6 3.16 2.92 -11.91
C THR A 6 3.68 4.34 -11.65
N GLY A 7 3.87 4.69 -10.38
CA GLY A 7 4.22 6.04 -9.93
C GLY A 7 3.02 6.97 -9.73
N ARG A 8 1.80 6.52 -10.03
CA ARG A 8 0.55 7.26 -9.77
C ARG A 8 -0.06 6.88 -8.43
N TRP A 9 -0.30 7.87 -7.56
CA TRP A 9 -0.89 7.64 -6.24
C TRP A 9 -2.26 6.93 -6.28
N ASP A 10 -3.06 7.20 -7.33
CA ASP A 10 -4.37 6.56 -7.52
C ASP A 10 -4.27 5.03 -7.59
N ASP A 11 -3.22 4.48 -8.21
CA ASP A 11 -3.01 3.03 -8.30
C ASP A 11 -2.82 2.40 -6.91
N LEU A 12 -2.13 3.14 -6.02
CA LEU A 12 -1.92 2.73 -4.64
C LEU A 12 -3.20 2.85 -3.82
N LEU A 13 -4.00 3.89 -4.03
CA LEU A 13 -5.30 4.05 -3.36
C LEU A 13 -6.26 2.92 -3.73
N ILE A 14 -6.42 2.64 -5.03
CA ILE A 14 -7.27 1.52 -5.52
C ILE A 14 -6.79 0.19 -4.94
N ALA A 15 -5.47 -0.01 -4.89
CA ALA A 15 -4.88 -1.19 -4.29
C ALA A 15 -5.23 -1.32 -2.80
N MET A 16 -5.21 -0.22 -2.05
CA MET A 16 -5.55 -0.18 -0.64
C MET A 16 -7.05 -0.39 -0.40
N GLU A 17 -7.92 0.24 -1.17
CA GLU A 17 -9.38 0.03 -1.12
C GLU A 17 -9.71 -1.45 -1.32
N ARG A 18 -9.18 -2.06 -2.38
CA ARG A 18 -9.36 -3.49 -2.63
C ARG A 18 -8.82 -4.36 -1.50
N CYS A 19 -7.72 -3.95 -0.86
CA CYS A 19 -7.16 -4.66 0.29
C CYS A 19 -8.13 -4.65 1.49
N VAL A 20 -8.74 -3.50 1.79
CA VAL A 20 -9.75 -3.35 2.84
C VAL A 20 -11.01 -4.14 2.52
N GLU A 21 -11.43 -4.12 1.26
CA GLU A 21 -12.66 -4.75 0.82
C GLU A 21 -12.57 -6.28 0.67
N ASN A 22 -11.42 -6.86 0.37
CA ASN A 22 -11.39 -8.26 -0.11
C ASN A 22 -10.36 -9.16 0.56
N CYS A 23 -9.17 -8.66 0.89
CA CYS A 23 -8.01 -9.55 0.99
C CYS A 23 -7.36 -9.60 2.38
N GLY A 24 -7.55 -8.59 3.24
CA GLY A 24 -6.83 -8.45 4.50
C GLY A 24 -5.34 -8.08 4.32
N VAL A 25 -4.66 -8.63 3.32
CA VAL A 25 -3.30 -8.26 2.90
C VAL A 25 -3.18 -8.22 1.38
N MET A 26 -2.51 -7.20 0.85
CA MET A 26 -2.17 -7.09 -0.57
C MET A 26 -0.70 -6.70 -0.76
N ARG A 27 -0.11 -7.18 -1.86
CA ARG A 27 1.29 -6.92 -2.21
C ARG A 27 1.32 -6.08 -3.47
N VAL A 28 2.12 -5.02 -3.47
CA VAL A 28 2.34 -4.15 -4.62
C VAL A 28 3.80 -4.20 -5.01
N ALA A 29 4.08 -4.64 -6.24
CA ALA A 29 5.41 -4.64 -6.80
C ALA A 29 5.87 -3.21 -7.10
N LEU A 30 7.11 -2.91 -6.73
CA LEU A 30 7.75 -1.62 -6.95
C LEU A 30 8.99 -1.79 -7.82
N THR A 31 9.23 -0.81 -8.68
CA THR A 31 10.54 -0.59 -9.28
C THR A 31 11.48 0.12 -8.29
N ASP A 32 12.78 0.12 -8.57
CA ASP A 32 13.77 0.83 -7.75
C ASP A 32 13.48 2.33 -7.62
N GLY A 33 12.99 2.96 -8.69
CA GLY A 33 12.64 4.38 -8.68
C GLY A 33 11.44 4.67 -7.79
N GLU A 34 10.44 3.81 -7.83
CA GLU A 34 9.25 3.90 -7.00
C GLU A 34 9.54 3.62 -5.53
N TYR A 35 10.37 2.61 -5.26
CA TYR A 35 10.88 2.33 -3.93
C TYR A 35 11.59 3.56 -3.36
N LYS A 36 12.54 4.15 -4.10
CA LYS A 36 13.24 5.37 -3.65
C LYS A 36 12.29 6.53 -3.40
N ARG A 37 11.24 6.68 -4.23
CA ARG A 37 10.19 7.69 -4.01
C ARG A 37 9.44 7.42 -2.71
N LEU A 38 9.02 6.19 -2.43
CA LEU A 38 8.32 5.81 -1.19
C LEU A 38 9.25 5.82 0.03
N MET A 39 10.55 5.65 -0.13
CA MET A 39 11.52 5.80 0.97
C MET A 39 11.74 7.27 1.35
N ASN A 40 11.26 8.23 0.55
CA ASN A 40 11.28 9.63 0.91
C ASN A 40 10.15 9.92 1.93
N PRO A 41 10.47 10.41 3.15
CA PRO A 41 9.46 10.68 4.18
C PRO A 41 8.33 11.59 3.71
N SER A 42 8.65 12.64 2.93
CA SER A 42 7.63 13.58 2.44
C SER A 42 6.65 12.95 1.46
N ALA A 43 7.11 11.99 0.64
CA ALA A 43 6.24 11.27 -0.29
C ALA A 43 5.33 10.28 0.47
N MET A 44 5.85 9.63 1.52
CA MET A 44 5.03 8.79 2.40
C MET A 44 4.04 9.60 3.22
N ASP A 45 4.39 10.81 3.64
CA ASP A 45 3.47 11.72 4.32
C ASP A 45 2.36 12.20 3.38
N GLU A 46 2.66 12.47 2.11
CA GLU A 46 1.64 12.78 1.10
C GLU A 46 0.70 11.58 0.90
N LEU A 47 1.26 10.38 0.74
CA LEU A 47 0.48 9.15 0.61
C LEU A 47 -0.41 8.93 1.84
N ARG A 48 0.15 9.04 3.05
CA ARG A 48 -0.59 8.92 4.31
C ARG A 48 -1.66 9.99 4.47
N ARG A 49 -1.40 11.23 4.04
CA ARG A 49 -2.39 12.31 4.08
C ARG A 49 -3.57 11.99 3.17
N ARG A 50 -3.31 11.53 1.93
CA ARG A 50 -4.35 11.07 0.99
C ARG A 50 -5.12 9.88 1.57
N MET A 51 -4.43 8.91 2.16
CA MET A 51 -5.06 7.77 2.84
C MET A 51 -5.90 8.17 4.06
N SER A 52 -5.46 9.13 4.87
CA SER A 52 -6.16 9.53 6.09
C SER A 52 -7.54 10.10 5.78
N THR A 53 -7.65 10.85 4.67
CA THR A 53 -8.91 11.41 4.19
C THR A 53 -9.90 10.34 3.71
N GLU A 54 -9.43 9.25 3.09
CA GLU A 54 -10.31 8.27 2.41
C GLU A 54 -10.46 6.94 3.15
N LEU A 55 -9.41 6.49 3.84
CA LEU A 55 -9.28 5.14 4.41
C LEU A 55 -9.04 5.13 5.93
N SER A 56 -8.98 6.30 6.60
CA SER A 56 -9.03 6.50 8.07
C SER A 56 -8.44 5.35 8.91
N GLU A 57 -7.11 5.18 8.93
CA GLU A 57 -6.39 4.19 9.76
C GLU A 57 -6.73 2.71 9.51
N ARG A 58 -7.59 2.41 8.52
CA ARG A 58 -8.02 1.04 8.16
C ARG A 58 -6.95 0.24 7.41
N VAL A 59 -5.82 0.88 7.12
CA VAL A 59 -4.75 0.34 6.31
C VAL A 59 -3.39 0.66 6.93
N MET A 60 -2.54 -0.36 7.05
CA MET A 60 -1.11 -0.21 7.38
C MET A 60 -0.24 -0.52 6.17
N LEU A 61 0.85 0.24 6.05
CA LEU A 61 1.82 0.10 4.97
C LEU A 61 3.15 -0.36 5.55
N GLN A 62 3.71 -1.42 4.97
CA GLN A 62 5.03 -1.93 5.31
C GLN A 62 5.85 -2.16 4.03
N MET A 63 7.03 -1.56 3.99
CA MET A 63 8.00 -1.85 2.94
C MET A 63 8.66 -3.20 3.22
N GLU A 64 8.74 -4.05 2.21
CA GLU A 64 9.38 -5.37 2.29
C GLU A 64 10.21 -5.66 1.05
N TRP A 65 11.14 -6.61 1.17
CA TRP A 65 11.93 -7.10 0.06
C TRP A 65 11.52 -8.54 -0.26
N SER A 66 11.18 -8.82 -1.52
CA SER A 66 10.83 -10.15 -1.99
C SER A 66 11.83 -10.59 -3.04
N GLY A 67 12.87 -11.31 -2.62
CA GLY A 67 14.01 -11.63 -3.50
C GLY A 67 14.77 -10.36 -3.88
N MET A 68 14.85 -10.07 -5.18
CA MET A 68 15.57 -8.90 -5.73
C MET A 68 14.69 -7.67 -5.97
N SER A 69 13.37 -7.75 -5.71
CA SER A 69 12.45 -6.63 -6.00
C SER A 69 11.85 -6.06 -4.71
N PRO A 70 11.81 -4.72 -4.58
CA PRO A 70 11.12 -4.07 -3.48
C PRO A 70 9.60 -4.23 -3.63
N MET A 71 8.92 -4.43 -2.49
CA MET A 71 7.48 -4.61 -2.41
C MET A 71 6.90 -3.66 -1.36
N LEU A 72 5.73 -3.11 -1.64
CA LEU A 72 4.89 -2.48 -0.64
C LEU A 72 3.82 -3.48 -0.21
N ARG A 73 3.86 -3.89 1.06
CA ARG A 73 2.79 -4.67 1.66
C ARG A 73 1.77 -3.74 2.30
N VAL A 74 0.52 -3.97 1.92
CA VAL A 74 -0.65 -3.24 2.38
C VAL A 74 -1.47 -4.18 3.22
N TYR A 75 -1.73 -3.82 4.47
CA TYR A 75 -2.57 -4.59 5.39
C TYR A 75 -3.85 -3.84 5.66
N SER A 76 -4.99 -4.52 5.69
CA SER A 76 -6.18 -3.97 6.32
C SER A 76 -6.14 -4.22 7.83
N THR A 77 -6.36 -3.19 8.62
CA THR A 77 -6.56 -3.30 10.08
C THR A 77 -8.00 -3.63 10.44
N VAL A 78 -8.89 -3.67 9.45
CA VAL A 78 -10.29 -4.06 9.63
C VAL A 78 -10.33 -5.56 9.85
N GLN A 79 -10.40 -5.97 11.10
CA GLN A 79 -10.67 -7.37 11.45
C GLN A 79 -12.08 -7.70 10.95
N ARG A 80 -12.17 -8.46 9.86
CA ARG A 80 -13.42 -9.14 9.53
C ARG A 80 -13.69 -10.13 10.68
N PRO A 81 -14.89 -10.13 11.28
CA PRO A 81 -15.22 -11.14 12.28
C PRO A 81 -14.97 -12.52 11.65
N ALA A 82 -14.17 -13.34 12.32
CA ALA A 82 -13.95 -14.72 11.93
C ALA A 82 -15.32 -15.40 11.85
N ARG A 83 -15.74 -15.74 10.64
CA ARG A 83 -16.87 -16.64 10.43
C ARG A 83 -16.35 -18.06 10.48
#